data_AF-A0A946KJE2-F1
#
_entry.id   AF-A0A946KJE2-F1
#
_cell.length_a   1.000
_cell.length_b   1.000
_cell.length_c   1.000
_cell.angle_alpha   90.00
_cell.angle_beta   90.00
_cell.angle_gamma   90.00
#
_symmetry.space_group_name_H-M   'P 1'
#
loop_
_entity.id
_entity.type
_entity.pdbx_description
1 polymer ?
#
loop_
_entity_poly.entity_id
_entity_poly.type
_entity_poly.pdbx_seq_one_letter_code
_entity_poly.pdbx_strand_id
1 'polypeptide(L)'
;MATGTSSRPWASWTAATAWAVSAALLMVGALAVCSGLIDLIEHGADSSTLLITGSGMGLLGALLFGRVAGPDKARPVDIIAATTLAMTLGILLVAGLYVMTGAAQRPDDALFEATTGITTTAMSVIDPTGLGYGLRFLRSGSQWLGGFAALLVGIVILPFFGFGREFADRSSSGGFRPLAPDEMSATRNILRLYIPGTGLIWGGYMLAGMSAFDGLLLAMSTVSTGGFTNGANEFADPSVQWVAIVGMLLAGSSMVTLWHLVVGRGGLHRQTGLAMYLGLHVTGVLLLVLLSTGIDLAA
;
A
#
# COMPACT_ATOMS: atom_id res chain seq x y z
N MET A 1 52.97 -11.58 5.27
CA MET A 1 51.82 -12.46 5.54
C MET A 1 50.57 -11.58 5.62
N ALA A 2 50.07 -11.14 4.47
CA ALA A 2 48.88 -10.30 4.40
C ALA A 2 47.66 -11.23 4.48
N THR A 3 46.89 -11.09 5.55
CA THR A 3 45.62 -11.78 5.74
C THR A 3 44.66 -11.34 4.65
N GLY A 4 44.49 -12.20 3.64
CA GLY A 4 43.42 -12.07 2.66
C GLY A 4 42.10 -12.07 3.42
N THR A 5 41.50 -10.90 3.58
CA THR A 5 40.11 -10.78 3.98
C THR A 5 39.30 -11.40 2.86
N SER A 6 38.75 -12.58 3.12
CA SER A 6 37.80 -13.22 2.24
C SER A 6 36.67 -12.22 2.01
N SER A 7 36.58 -11.68 0.79
CA SER A 7 35.37 -11.04 0.31
C SER A 7 34.31 -12.12 0.35
N ARG A 8 33.55 -12.19 1.46
CA ARG A 8 32.50 -13.20 1.63
C ARG A 8 31.57 -13.04 0.43
N PRO A 9 31.51 -14.02 -0.50
CA PRO A 9 30.61 -13.96 -1.63
C PRO A 9 29.27 -14.46 -1.09
N TRP A 10 28.65 -13.71 -0.19
CA TRP A 10 27.29 -14.04 0.21
C TRP A 10 26.46 -13.82 -1.06
N ALA A 11 25.98 -14.94 -1.59
CA ALA A 11 25.26 -15.00 -2.84
C ALA A 11 24.11 -13.99 -2.83
N SER A 12 23.92 -13.29 -3.94
CA SER A 12 22.90 -12.24 -4.12
C SER A 12 21.48 -12.63 -3.69
N TRP A 13 21.17 -13.93 -3.63
CA TRP A 13 19.86 -14.45 -3.20
C TRP A 13 19.69 -14.53 -1.69
N THR A 14 20.71 -14.94 -0.93
CA THR A 14 20.55 -15.14 0.53
C THR A 14 20.46 -13.82 1.28
N ALA A 15 21.13 -12.77 0.77
CA ALA A 15 20.96 -11.42 1.29
C ALA A 15 19.59 -10.84 0.92
N ALA A 16 19.15 -11.01 -0.33
CA ALA A 16 17.83 -10.53 -0.76
C ALA A 16 16.68 -11.18 0.03
N THR A 17 16.76 -12.49 0.31
CA THR A 17 15.75 -13.18 1.14
C THR A 17 15.78 -12.72 2.59
N ALA A 18 16.96 -12.56 3.19
CA ALA A 18 17.06 -12.08 4.56
C ALA A 18 16.56 -10.63 4.71
N TRP A 19 16.83 -9.78 3.71
CA TRP A 19 16.29 -8.42 3.65
C TRP A 19 14.78 -8.41 3.48
N ALA A 20 14.22 -9.28 2.64
CA ALA A 20 12.78 -9.45 2.50
C ALA A 20 12.10 -9.85 3.81
N VAL A 21 12.68 -10.85 4.50
CA VAL A 21 12.18 -11.32 5.80
C VAL A 21 12.24 -10.20 6.84
N SER A 22 13.37 -9.48 6.89
CA SER A 22 13.54 -8.33 7.78
C SER A 22 12.53 -7.23 7.48
N ALA A 23 12.31 -6.88 6.21
CA ALA A 23 11.35 -5.86 5.81
C ALA A 23 9.91 -6.23 6.22
N ALA A 24 9.49 -7.47 5.98
CA ALA A 24 8.16 -7.94 6.39
C ALA A 24 7.98 -7.89 7.92
N LEU A 25 8.97 -8.37 8.68
CA LEU A 25 8.96 -8.32 10.14
C LEU A 25 8.92 -6.89 10.69
N LEU A 26 9.70 -5.98 10.10
CA LEU A 26 9.74 -4.57 10.52
C LEU A 26 8.44 -3.85 10.18
N MET A 27 7.90 -4.03 8.97
CA MET A 27 6.67 -3.35 8.54
C MET A 27 5.44 -3.87 9.30
N VAL A 28 5.26 -5.19 9.40
CA VAL A 28 4.13 -5.77 10.14
C VAL A 28 4.31 -5.56 11.65
N GLY A 29 5.55 -5.65 12.16
CA GLY A 29 5.84 -5.35 13.56
C GLY A 29 5.53 -3.91 13.93
N ALA A 30 5.94 -2.94 13.09
CA ALA A 30 5.60 -1.53 13.28
C ALA A 30 4.07 -1.31 13.22
N LEU A 31 3.39 -1.92 12.25
CA LEU A 31 1.93 -1.85 12.16
C LEU A 31 1.26 -2.43 13.42
N ALA A 32 1.71 -3.56 13.92
CA ALA A 32 1.18 -4.18 15.14
C ALA A 32 1.44 -3.29 16.37
N VAL A 33 2.63 -2.69 16.50
CA VAL A 33 2.92 -1.75 17.59
C VAL A 33 2.01 -0.52 17.49
N CYS A 34 1.87 0.09 16.31
CA CYS A 34 0.94 1.22 16.11
C CYS A 34 -0.50 0.82 16.44
N SER A 35 -0.93 -0.37 16.03
CA SER A 35 -2.26 -0.90 16.32
C SER A 35 -2.47 -1.06 17.84
N GLY A 36 -1.50 -1.63 18.55
CA GLY A 36 -1.56 -1.79 20.01
C GLY A 36 -1.52 -0.46 20.76
N LEU A 37 -0.74 0.52 20.28
CA LEU A 37 -0.74 1.88 20.85
C LEU A 37 -2.08 2.59 20.66
N ILE A 38 -2.72 2.42 19.50
CA ILE A 38 -4.06 2.95 19.23
C ILE A 38 -5.10 2.27 20.12
N ASP A 39 -4.98 0.96 20.30
CA ASP A 39 -5.89 0.19 21.15
C ASP A 39 -5.82 0.62 22.62
N LEU A 40 -4.63 1.04 23.10
CA LEU A 40 -4.46 1.59 24.45
C LEU A 40 -5.24 2.88 24.69
N ILE A 41 -5.49 3.67 23.65
CA ILE A 41 -6.25 4.94 23.78
C ILE A 41 -7.67 4.65 24.27
N GLU A 42 -8.27 3.55 23.80
CA GLU A 42 -9.63 3.11 24.14
C GLU A 42 -9.66 2.01 25.21
N HIS A 43 -8.53 1.73 25.87
CA HIS A 43 -8.39 0.63 26.84
C HIS A 43 -8.80 -0.75 26.27
N GLY A 44 -8.49 -0.98 25.00
CA GLY A 44 -8.83 -2.22 24.31
C GLY A 44 -8.09 -3.44 24.87
N ALA A 45 -8.71 -4.62 24.76
CA ALA A 45 -8.19 -5.86 25.31
C ALA A 45 -6.98 -6.41 24.51
N ASP A 46 -6.82 -6.00 23.25
CA ASP A 46 -5.85 -6.56 22.31
C ASP A 46 -4.48 -5.86 22.35
N SER A 47 -4.42 -4.71 23.03
CA SER A 47 -3.24 -3.86 23.21
C SER A 47 -1.98 -4.64 23.58
N SER A 48 -2.08 -5.53 24.57
CA SER A 48 -0.92 -6.28 25.08
C SER A 48 -0.37 -7.27 24.04
N THR A 49 -1.24 -8.02 23.39
CA THR A 49 -0.90 -8.97 22.32
C THR A 49 -0.23 -8.25 21.15
N LEU A 50 -0.83 -7.15 20.67
CA LEU A 50 -0.32 -6.38 19.54
C LEU A 50 1.05 -5.75 19.84
N LEU A 51 1.24 -5.17 21.04
CA LEU A 51 2.51 -4.54 21.43
C LEU A 51 3.64 -5.56 21.63
N ILE A 52 3.37 -6.66 22.33
CA ILE A 52 4.40 -7.69 22.61
C ILE A 52 4.81 -8.37 21.31
N THR A 53 3.84 -8.86 20.53
CA THR A 53 4.13 -9.56 19.28
C THR A 53 4.74 -8.62 18.25
N GLY A 54 4.21 -7.41 18.11
CA GLY A 54 4.75 -6.39 17.20
C GLY A 54 6.18 -5.99 17.54
N SER A 55 6.48 -5.76 18.83
CA SER A 55 7.84 -5.44 19.28
C SER A 55 8.78 -6.62 19.08
N GLY A 56 8.32 -7.86 19.30
CA GLY A 56 9.10 -9.07 19.03
C GLY A 56 9.45 -9.22 17.55
N MET A 57 8.48 -9.01 16.65
CA MET A 57 8.70 -9.00 15.20
C MET A 57 9.68 -7.89 14.80
N GLY A 58 9.49 -6.67 15.32
CA GLY A 58 10.35 -5.53 15.04
C GLY A 58 11.79 -5.74 15.50
N LEU A 59 11.99 -6.29 16.71
CA LEU A 59 13.32 -6.62 17.24
C LEU A 59 14.01 -7.68 16.38
N LEU A 60 13.30 -8.77 16.05
CA LEU A 60 13.85 -9.83 15.20
C LEU A 60 14.21 -9.29 13.80
N GLY A 61 13.32 -8.48 13.22
CA GLY A 61 13.55 -7.81 11.95
C GLY A 61 14.79 -6.91 11.97
N ALA A 62 14.96 -6.09 13.01
CA ALA A 62 16.11 -5.20 13.18
C ALA A 62 17.43 -5.98 13.40
N LEU A 63 17.38 -7.07 14.17
CA LEU A 63 18.54 -7.95 14.38
C LEU A 63 18.98 -8.65 13.10
N LEU A 64 18.03 -9.07 12.25
CA LEU A 64 18.33 -9.64 10.94
C LEU A 64 18.89 -8.57 9.99
N PHE A 65 18.29 -7.38 9.97
CA PHE A 65 18.76 -6.24 9.17
C PHE A 65 20.22 -5.89 9.48
N GLY A 66 20.56 -5.79 10.77
CA GLY A 66 21.91 -5.42 11.22
C GLY A 66 22.97 -6.51 11.00
N ARG A 67 22.57 -7.76 10.73
CA ARG A 67 23.52 -8.88 10.55
C ARG A 67 23.77 -9.28 9.10
N VAL A 68 22.95 -8.81 8.16
CA VAL A 68 23.06 -9.18 6.75
C VAL A 68 23.43 -7.96 5.92
N ALA A 69 24.63 -7.98 5.33
CA ALA A 69 25.06 -6.97 4.37
C ALA A 69 24.08 -6.94 3.17
N GLY A 70 23.71 -5.74 2.74
CA GLY A 70 22.81 -5.55 1.60
C GLY A 70 23.48 -5.92 0.28
N PRO A 71 22.74 -6.42 -0.72
CA PRO A 71 23.26 -6.87 -2.02
C PRO A 71 24.11 -5.81 -2.74
N ASP A 72 25.31 -6.19 -3.18
CA ASP A 72 26.19 -5.32 -4.00
C ASP A 72 25.53 -4.97 -5.35
N LYS A 73 24.74 -5.90 -5.88
CA LYS A 73 23.86 -5.72 -7.04
C LYS A 73 22.59 -6.54 -6.83
N ALA A 74 21.44 -5.88 -6.85
CA ALA A 74 20.15 -6.56 -6.88
C ALA A 74 19.81 -6.90 -8.33
N ARG A 75 19.65 -8.19 -8.64
CA ARG A 75 19.10 -8.58 -9.95
C ARG A 75 17.58 -8.44 -9.91
N PRO A 76 16.93 -8.22 -11.06
CA PRO A 76 15.48 -8.11 -11.14
C PRO A 76 14.73 -9.30 -10.54
N VAL A 77 15.23 -10.52 -10.80
CA VAL A 77 14.67 -11.76 -10.23
C VAL A 77 14.79 -11.77 -8.71
N ASP A 78 15.91 -11.27 -8.16
CA ASP A 78 16.18 -11.23 -6.73
C ASP A 78 15.19 -10.28 -6.03
N ILE A 79 14.86 -9.15 -6.68
CA ILE A 79 13.89 -8.17 -6.17
C ILE A 79 12.45 -8.72 -6.24
N ILE A 80 12.08 -9.37 -7.35
CA ILE A 80 10.76 -10.00 -7.48
C ILE A 80 10.60 -11.10 -6.44
N ALA A 81 11.60 -11.97 -6.28
CA ALA A 81 11.58 -13.04 -5.29
C ALA A 81 11.53 -12.49 -3.86
N ALA A 82 12.36 -11.49 -3.55
CA ALA A 82 12.36 -10.80 -2.25
C ALA A 82 11.00 -10.17 -1.95
N THR A 83 10.42 -9.45 -2.90
CA THR A 83 9.13 -8.76 -2.67
C THR A 83 7.99 -9.74 -2.52
N THR A 84 7.96 -10.80 -3.34
CA THR A 84 6.98 -11.89 -3.20
C THR A 84 7.10 -12.59 -1.85
N LEU A 85 8.33 -12.86 -1.40
CA LEU A 85 8.58 -13.44 -0.08
C LEU A 85 8.13 -12.51 1.05
N ALA A 86 8.43 -11.21 0.95
CA ALA A 86 8.04 -10.23 1.95
C ALA A 86 6.51 -10.09 2.05
N MET A 87 5.80 -10.07 0.91
CA MET A 87 4.34 -10.04 0.86
C MET A 87 3.72 -11.30 1.47
N THR A 88 4.17 -12.49 1.05
CA THR A 88 3.69 -13.77 1.59
C THR A 88 3.94 -13.87 3.08
N LEU A 89 5.14 -13.49 3.55
CA LEU A 89 5.43 -13.48 4.98
C LEU A 89 4.58 -12.44 5.72
N GLY A 90 4.37 -11.26 5.13
CA GLY A 90 3.48 -10.24 5.66
C GLY A 90 2.06 -10.75 5.89
N ILE A 91 1.50 -11.47 4.90
CA ILE A 91 0.19 -12.14 5.01
C ILE A 91 0.18 -13.11 6.19
N LEU A 92 1.18 -13.98 6.31
CA LEU A 92 1.25 -14.95 7.40
C LEU A 92 1.37 -14.29 8.78
N LEU A 93 2.15 -13.21 8.88
CA LEU A 93 2.32 -12.46 10.13
C LEU A 93 1.03 -11.75 10.53
N VAL A 94 0.33 -11.09 9.60
CA VAL A 94 -0.96 -10.42 9.85
C VAL A 94 -2.05 -11.45 10.19
N ALA A 95 -2.12 -12.57 9.48
CA ALA A 95 -3.03 -13.67 9.81
C ALA A 95 -2.77 -14.21 11.23
N GLY A 96 -1.49 -14.36 11.61
CA GLY A 96 -1.10 -14.73 12.96
C GLY A 96 -1.62 -13.75 14.01
N LEU A 97 -1.55 -12.44 13.74
CA LEU A 97 -2.11 -11.42 14.65
C LEU A 97 -3.64 -11.54 14.78
N TYR A 98 -4.37 -11.80 13.69
CA TYR A 98 -5.83 -12.02 13.77
C TYR A 98 -6.21 -13.26 14.58
N VAL A 99 -5.43 -14.34 14.48
CA VAL A 99 -5.65 -15.54 15.31
C VAL A 99 -5.31 -15.26 16.78
N MET A 100 -4.19 -14.59 17.06
CA MET A 100 -3.73 -14.33 18.43
C MET A 100 -4.64 -13.36 19.20
N THR A 101 -5.28 -12.42 18.50
CA THR A 101 -6.24 -11.45 19.07
C THR A 101 -7.66 -12.01 19.12
N GLY A 102 -7.93 -13.17 18.51
CA GLY A 102 -9.28 -13.72 18.41
C GLY A 102 -10.20 -12.95 17.47
N ALA A 103 -9.65 -12.02 16.67
CA ALA A 103 -10.39 -11.26 15.65
C ALA A 103 -11.01 -12.19 14.58
N ALA A 104 -10.32 -13.29 14.27
CA ALA A 104 -10.83 -14.36 13.42
C ALA A 104 -10.98 -15.64 14.24
N GLN A 105 -12.17 -16.24 14.21
CA GLN A 105 -12.47 -17.47 14.94
C GLN A 105 -11.74 -18.69 14.36
N ARG A 106 -11.46 -18.65 13.06
CA ARG A 106 -10.80 -19.74 12.34
C ARG A 106 -9.53 -19.26 11.63
N PRO A 107 -8.46 -20.07 11.57
CA PRO A 107 -7.22 -19.69 10.89
C PRO A 107 -7.37 -19.45 9.38
N ASP A 108 -8.34 -20.12 8.73
CA ASP A 108 -8.68 -19.89 7.32
C ASP A 108 -9.27 -18.50 7.09
N ASP A 109 -10.16 -18.04 7.99
CA ASP A 109 -10.71 -16.67 7.92
C ASP A 109 -9.60 -15.63 8.14
N ALA A 110 -8.71 -15.87 9.10
CA ALA A 110 -7.56 -15.00 9.37
C ALA A 110 -6.63 -14.88 8.16
N LEU A 111 -6.34 -16.01 7.50
CA LEU A 111 -5.50 -16.05 6.31
C LEU A 111 -6.18 -15.35 5.14
N PHE A 112 -7.49 -15.56 4.96
CA PHE A 112 -8.26 -14.91 3.92
C PHE A 112 -8.25 -13.39 4.09
N GLU A 113 -8.61 -12.89 5.27
CA GLU A 113 -8.62 -11.45 5.57
C GLU A 113 -7.24 -10.81 5.40
N ALA A 114 -6.19 -11.46 5.88
CA ALA A 114 -4.82 -10.95 5.74
C ALA A 114 -4.35 -10.94 4.28
N THR A 115 -4.74 -11.96 3.50
CA THR A 115 -4.43 -12.03 2.07
C THR A 115 -5.10 -10.89 1.34
N THR A 116 -6.42 -10.73 1.48
CA THR A 116 -7.19 -9.70 0.77
C THR A 116 -6.80 -8.29 1.20
N GLY A 117 -6.42 -8.09 2.46
CA GLY A 117 -5.85 -6.86 2.97
C GLY A 117 -4.53 -6.54 2.27
N ILE A 118 -3.50 -7.37 2.45
CA ILE A 118 -2.15 -7.12 1.90
C ILE A 118 -2.14 -7.04 0.37
N THR A 119 -2.98 -7.79 -0.34
CA THR A 119 -3.06 -7.73 -1.81
C THR A 119 -3.96 -6.62 -2.32
N THR A 120 -4.49 -5.77 -1.42
CA THR A 120 -5.44 -4.69 -1.74
C THR A 120 -6.65 -5.17 -2.54
N THR A 121 -7.13 -6.38 -2.25
CA THR A 121 -8.36 -6.94 -2.83
C THR A 121 -9.58 -6.61 -1.98
N ALA A 122 -9.35 -6.38 -0.67
CA ALA A 122 -10.33 -5.90 0.30
C ALA A 122 -11.66 -6.65 0.40
N MET A 123 -11.69 -7.95 0.07
CA MET A 123 -12.80 -8.83 0.43
C MET A 123 -12.71 -9.17 1.92
N SER A 124 -13.83 -9.06 2.64
CA SER A 124 -13.85 -9.18 4.10
C SER A 124 -14.66 -10.38 4.55
N VAL A 125 -14.11 -11.14 5.49
CA VAL A 125 -14.83 -12.16 6.28
C VAL A 125 -14.97 -11.73 7.74
N ILE A 126 -14.15 -10.77 8.19
CA ILE A 126 -14.25 -10.16 9.52
C ILE A 126 -15.19 -8.95 9.44
N ASP A 127 -16.15 -8.86 10.36
CA ASP A 127 -16.99 -7.67 10.51
C ASP A 127 -16.23 -6.58 11.31
N PRO A 128 -15.92 -5.42 10.72
CA PRO A 128 -15.19 -4.36 11.40
C PRO A 128 -15.96 -3.68 12.54
N THR A 129 -17.29 -3.76 12.57
CA THR A 129 -18.12 -3.01 13.53
C THR A 129 -17.97 -3.52 14.97
N GLY A 130 -17.60 -4.79 15.13
CA GLY A 130 -17.33 -5.40 16.44
C GLY A 130 -15.87 -5.33 16.90
N LEU A 131 -14.98 -4.77 16.08
CA LEU A 131 -13.54 -4.72 16.36
C LEU A 131 -13.15 -3.49 17.18
N GLY A 132 -12.21 -3.67 18.11
CA GLY A 132 -11.52 -2.57 18.78
C GLY A 132 -10.72 -1.70 17.82
N TYR A 133 -10.35 -0.50 18.26
CA TYR A 133 -9.65 0.47 17.41
C TYR A 133 -8.30 -0.08 16.92
N GLY A 134 -7.57 -0.84 17.73
CA GLY A 134 -6.33 -1.48 17.30
C GLY A 134 -6.52 -2.40 16.11
N LEU A 135 -7.54 -3.26 16.15
CA LEU A 135 -7.82 -4.23 15.09
C LEU A 135 -8.38 -3.57 13.81
N ARG A 136 -9.20 -2.53 13.96
CA ARG A 136 -9.66 -1.72 12.82
C ARG A 136 -8.48 -1.02 12.12
N PHE A 137 -7.53 -0.50 12.90
CA PHE A 137 -6.29 0.05 12.36
C PHE A 137 -5.39 -1.02 11.72
N LEU A 138 -5.26 -2.20 12.33
CA LEU A 138 -4.52 -3.32 11.75
C LEU A 138 -5.08 -3.73 10.37
N ARG A 139 -6.41 -3.83 10.23
CA ARG A 139 -7.09 -4.10 8.95
C ARG A 139 -6.72 -3.08 7.89
N SER A 140 -7.04 -1.81 8.11
CA SER A 140 -6.79 -0.75 7.12
C SER A 140 -5.30 -0.53 6.87
N GLY A 141 -4.46 -0.71 7.90
CA GLY A 141 -3.02 -0.61 7.84
C GLY A 141 -2.33 -1.72 7.05
N SER A 142 -2.83 -2.96 7.15
CA SER A 142 -2.30 -4.06 6.33
C SER A 142 -2.54 -3.79 4.84
N GLN A 143 -3.73 -3.29 4.48
CA GLN A 143 -4.04 -2.85 3.12
C GLN A 143 -3.18 -1.68 2.67
N TRP A 144 -2.96 -0.70 3.55
CA TRP A 144 -2.11 0.44 3.25
C TRP A 144 -0.65 0.05 3.00
N LEU A 145 -0.10 -0.90 3.78
CA LEU A 145 1.21 -1.50 3.51
C LEU A 145 1.22 -2.30 2.21
N GLY A 146 0.14 -3.02 1.92
CA GLY A 146 -0.10 -3.74 0.68
C GLY A 146 0.02 -2.85 -0.55
N GLY A 147 -0.71 -1.74 -0.57
CA GLY A 147 -0.67 -0.76 -1.66
C GLY A 147 0.72 -0.17 -1.87
N PHE A 148 1.43 0.13 -0.78
CA PHE A 148 2.82 0.59 -0.85
C PHE A 148 3.75 -0.45 -1.50
N ALA A 149 3.62 -1.72 -1.10
CA ALA A 149 4.42 -2.81 -1.68
C ALA A 149 4.08 -3.06 -3.16
N ALA A 150 2.80 -2.98 -3.54
CA ALA A 150 2.38 -3.11 -4.93
C ALA A 150 2.98 -2.00 -5.82
N LEU A 151 3.07 -0.76 -5.32
CA LEU A 151 3.73 0.34 -6.02
C LEU A 151 5.23 0.10 -6.20
N LEU A 152 5.91 -0.48 -5.19
CA LEU A 152 7.32 -0.86 -5.29
C LEU A 152 7.54 -1.94 -6.35
N VAL A 153 6.71 -3.00 -6.34
CA VAL A 153 6.73 -4.04 -7.37
C VAL A 153 6.53 -3.43 -8.75
N GLY A 154 5.55 -2.53 -8.90
CA GLY A 154 5.26 -1.85 -10.15
C GLY A 154 6.49 -1.17 -10.73
N ILE A 155 7.23 -0.39 -9.93
CA ILE A 155 8.44 0.30 -10.41
C ILE A 155 9.58 -0.67 -10.75
N VAL A 156 9.75 -1.74 -9.97
CA VAL A 156 10.80 -2.75 -10.22
C VAL A 156 10.52 -3.52 -11.50
N ILE A 157 9.27 -3.90 -11.75
CA ILE A 157 8.89 -4.76 -12.87
C ILE A 157 8.79 -3.97 -14.19
N LEU A 158 8.42 -2.69 -14.15
CA LEU A 158 8.12 -1.91 -15.35
C LEU A 158 9.26 -1.80 -16.38
N PRO A 159 10.56 -1.66 -16.01
CA PRO A 159 11.66 -1.64 -16.97
C PRO A 159 11.72 -2.92 -17.83
N PHE A 160 11.25 -4.05 -17.32
CA PHE A 160 11.31 -5.36 -17.98
C PHE A 160 10.23 -5.55 -19.05
N PHE A 161 9.10 -4.84 -18.95
CA PHE A 161 8.01 -4.92 -19.92
C PHE A 161 8.08 -3.83 -21.03
N GLY A 162 9.19 -3.07 -21.12
CA GLY A 162 9.34 -2.03 -22.15
C GLY A 162 8.51 -0.76 -21.92
N PHE A 163 7.73 -0.70 -20.83
CA PHE A 163 6.92 0.44 -20.41
C PHE A 163 7.69 1.47 -19.55
N GLY A 164 9.00 1.29 -19.33
CA GLY A 164 9.84 2.28 -18.64
C GLY A 164 9.80 3.70 -19.26
N ARG A 165 9.22 3.83 -20.46
CA ARG A 165 8.92 5.10 -21.15
C ARG A 165 7.77 5.91 -20.56
N GLU A 166 6.85 5.29 -19.81
CA GLU A 166 5.69 5.95 -19.21
C GLU A 166 6.06 6.63 -17.88
N PHE A 167 7.08 6.10 -17.19
CA PHE A 167 7.66 6.65 -15.96
C PHE A 167 8.99 7.39 -16.21
N ALA A 168 9.10 8.06 -17.37
CA ALA A 168 10.25 8.87 -17.73
C ALA A 168 9.80 10.28 -18.14
N ASP A 169 10.34 11.28 -17.46
CA ASP A 169 10.14 12.69 -17.78
C ASP A 169 10.84 13.01 -19.12
N ARG A 170 10.06 13.34 -20.15
CA ARG A 170 10.55 13.62 -21.51
C ARG A 170 10.94 15.08 -21.76
N SER A 171 11.04 15.92 -20.73
CA SER A 171 11.22 17.38 -20.90
C SER A 171 12.67 17.89 -20.89
N SER A 172 13.69 17.03 -20.75
CA SER A 172 15.10 17.44 -20.76
C SER A 172 15.79 17.07 -22.08
N SER A 173 16.43 18.06 -22.72
CA SER A 173 17.19 17.99 -23.97
C SER A 173 18.50 17.17 -23.89
N GLY A 174 18.52 16.10 -23.11
CA GLY A 174 19.71 15.29 -22.87
C GLY A 174 19.38 13.96 -22.20
N GLY A 175 18.98 12.97 -23.01
CA GLY A 175 19.04 11.55 -22.64
C GLY A 175 17.98 11.04 -21.66
N PHE A 176 17.68 9.74 -21.80
CA PHE A 176 16.77 8.97 -20.96
C PHE A 176 17.18 9.07 -19.47
N ARG A 177 16.31 9.64 -18.62
CA ARG A 177 16.43 9.51 -17.16
C ARG A 177 15.18 8.81 -16.60
N PRO A 178 15.29 7.54 -16.17
CA PRO A 178 14.23 6.86 -15.44
C PRO A 178 13.91 7.64 -14.15
N LEU A 179 12.65 7.65 -13.72
CA LEU A 179 12.24 8.14 -12.38
C LEU A 179 12.98 7.45 -11.21
N ALA A 180 13.68 6.36 -11.51
CA ALA A 180 14.51 5.57 -10.61
C ALA A 180 15.88 5.27 -11.26
N PRO A 181 16.88 6.16 -11.13
CA PRO A 181 18.27 5.80 -11.45
C PRO A 181 18.88 4.86 -10.39
N ASP A 182 18.22 4.70 -9.24
CA ASP A 182 18.61 3.88 -8.10
C ASP A 182 17.33 3.47 -7.31
N GLU A 183 17.28 2.25 -6.77
CA GLU A 183 16.12 1.67 -6.06
C GLU A 183 15.68 2.54 -4.87
N MET A 184 16.65 3.14 -4.17
CA MET A 184 16.40 4.04 -3.05
C MET A 184 15.69 5.34 -3.47
N SER A 185 15.92 5.81 -4.69
CA SER A 185 15.28 7.02 -5.22
C SER A 185 13.83 6.75 -5.64
N ALA A 186 13.53 5.56 -6.15
CA ALA A 186 12.16 5.12 -6.45
C ALA A 186 11.28 5.14 -5.19
N THR A 187 11.72 4.41 -4.15
CA THR A 187 11.01 4.29 -2.88
C THR A 187 10.74 5.65 -2.25
N ARG A 188 11.74 6.55 -2.27
CA ARG A 188 11.58 7.92 -1.78
C ARG A 188 10.52 8.72 -2.54
N ASN A 189 10.43 8.55 -3.87
CA ASN A 189 9.43 9.23 -4.67
C ASN A 189 8.03 8.69 -4.42
N ILE A 190 7.87 7.38 -4.24
CA ILE A 190 6.59 6.77 -3.84
C ILE A 190 6.14 7.36 -2.50
N LEU A 191 7.02 7.36 -1.48
CA LEU A 191 6.68 7.89 -0.16
C LEU A 191 6.27 9.37 -0.20
N ARG A 192 6.93 10.18 -1.05
CA ARG A 192 6.58 11.60 -1.25
C ARG A 192 5.20 11.84 -1.84
N LEU A 193 4.61 10.85 -2.50
CA LEU A 193 3.25 10.94 -3.05
C LEU A 193 2.25 10.21 -2.16
N TYR A 194 2.62 9.02 -1.66
CA TYR A 194 1.74 8.15 -0.89
C TYR A 194 1.41 8.71 0.50
N ILE A 195 2.41 9.19 1.26
CA ILE A 195 2.18 9.74 2.61
C ILE A 195 1.35 11.03 2.53
N PRO A 196 1.73 12.07 1.75
CA PRO A 196 0.94 13.29 1.69
C PRO A 196 -0.42 13.07 1.02
N GLY A 197 -0.52 12.18 0.03
CA GLY A 197 -1.79 11.78 -0.58
C GLY A 197 -2.75 11.18 0.44
N THR A 198 -2.26 10.31 1.32
CA THR A 198 -3.05 9.77 2.45
C THR A 198 -3.54 10.91 3.34
N GLY A 199 -2.67 11.85 3.71
CA GLY A 199 -3.02 12.99 4.56
C GLY A 199 -4.03 13.96 3.92
N LEU A 200 -3.94 14.19 2.61
CA LEU A 200 -4.88 15.04 1.86
C LEU A 200 -6.27 14.41 1.81
N ILE A 201 -6.36 13.11 1.49
CA ILE A 201 -7.63 12.38 1.47
C ILE A 201 -8.23 12.31 2.88
N TRP A 202 -7.40 12.06 3.89
CA TRP A 202 -7.81 12.06 5.29
C TRP A 202 -8.42 13.40 5.73
N GLY A 203 -7.74 14.52 5.43
CA GLY A 203 -8.27 15.85 5.67
C GLY A 203 -9.59 16.10 4.93
N GLY A 204 -9.71 15.60 3.69
CA GLY A 204 -10.96 15.61 2.93
C GLY A 204 -12.11 14.92 3.68
N TYR A 205 -11.89 13.70 4.17
CA TYR A 205 -12.91 12.95 4.91
C TYR A 205 -13.30 13.64 6.23
N MET A 206 -12.35 14.24 6.93
CA MET A 206 -12.65 15.04 8.13
C MET A 206 -13.49 16.27 7.80
N LEU A 207 -13.20 16.97 6.69
CA LEU A 207 -14.01 18.10 6.23
C LEU A 207 -15.41 17.70 5.78
N ALA A 208 -15.58 16.46 5.31
CA ALA A 208 -16.87 15.83 5.01
C ALA A 208 -17.62 15.33 6.26
N GLY A 209 -17.11 15.60 7.47
CA GLY A 209 -17.79 15.31 8.73
C GLY A 209 -17.50 13.93 9.33
N MET A 210 -16.56 13.16 8.77
CA MET A 210 -16.13 11.89 9.40
C MET A 210 -15.27 12.14 10.64
N SER A 211 -15.31 11.20 11.59
CA SER A 211 -14.39 11.21 12.73
C SER A 211 -12.94 11.12 12.23
N ALA A 212 -12.00 11.70 12.99
CA ALA A 212 -10.58 11.67 12.61
C ALA A 212 -10.06 10.24 12.45
N PHE A 213 -10.52 9.30 13.28
CA PHE A 213 -10.11 7.91 13.20
C PHE A 213 -10.70 7.18 12.00
N ASP A 214 -12.03 7.24 11.80
CA ASP A 214 -12.69 6.55 10.68
C ASP A 214 -12.25 7.12 9.34
N GLY A 215 -12.09 8.44 9.26
CA GLY A 215 -11.56 9.12 8.08
C GLY A 215 -10.12 8.70 7.76
N LEU A 216 -9.28 8.42 8.77
CA LEU A 216 -7.91 7.95 8.55
C LEU A 216 -7.93 6.53 7.96
N LEU A 217 -8.72 5.64 8.55
CA LEU A 217 -8.87 4.26 8.08
C LEU A 217 -9.39 4.23 6.64
N LEU A 218 -10.40 5.04 6.33
CA LEU A 218 -10.95 5.14 4.98
C LEU A 218 -9.96 5.78 3.99
N ALA A 219 -9.18 6.78 4.41
CA ALA A 219 -8.12 7.38 3.59
C ALA A 219 -7.00 6.38 3.26
N MET A 220 -6.56 5.60 4.25
CA MET A 220 -5.60 4.51 4.08
C MET A 220 -6.12 3.46 3.09
N SER A 221 -7.42 3.20 3.12
CA SER A 221 -8.06 2.29 2.18
C SER A 221 -8.16 2.87 0.75
N THR A 222 -8.51 4.15 0.63
CA THR A 222 -8.69 4.85 -0.65
C THR A 222 -7.37 5.00 -1.39
N VAL A 223 -6.30 5.43 -0.70
CA VAL A 223 -4.97 5.66 -1.32
C VAL A 223 -4.30 4.38 -1.80
N SER A 224 -4.58 3.25 -1.13
CA SER A 224 -4.10 1.92 -1.49
C SER A 224 -4.94 1.25 -2.58
N THR A 225 -6.03 1.89 -3.02
CA THR A 225 -6.99 1.34 -4.00
C THR A 225 -7.59 -0.01 -3.61
N GLY A 226 -7.63 -0.35 -2.31
CA GLY A 226 -8.11 -1.66 -1.88
C GLY A 226 -9.62 -1.70 -1.64
N GLY A 227 -10.15 -0.86 -0.76
CA GLY A 227 -11.60 -0.75 -0.53
C GLY A 227 -12.15 -1.30 0.79
N PHE A 228 -11.31 -1.61 1.79
CA PHE A 228 -11.84 -1.85 3.14
C PHE A 228 -12.59 -0.64 3.67
N THR A 229 -13.71 -0.92 4.33
CA THR A 229 -14.56 0.03 5.05
C THR A 229 -14.59 -0.33 6.53
N ASN A 230 -15.00 0.62 7.37
CA ASN A 230 -15.15 0.39 8.81
C ASN A 230 -16.60 0.14 9.24
N GLY A 231 -17.53 0.07 8.29
CA GLY A 231 -18.93 -0.23 8.53
C GLY A 231 -19.78 -0.02 7.28
N ALA A 232 -21.07 -0.31 7.36
CA ALA A 232 -21.97 -0.26 6.21
C ALA A 232 -22.36 1.16 5.76
N ASN A 233 -22.29 2.16 6.64
CA ASN A 233 -22.89 3.48 6.42
C ASN A 233 -21.89 4.62 6.15
N GLU A 234 -20.61 4.33 5.91
CA GLU A 234 -19.58 5.37 5.71
C GLU A 234 -19.88 6.27 4.50
N PHE A 235 -20.56 5.72 3.48
CA PHE A 235 -20.93 6.43 2.26
C PHE A 235 -22.38 6.92 2.26
N ALA A 236 -23.05 7.01 3.40
CA ALA A 236 -24.42 7.53 3.47
C ALA A 236 -24.48 9.03 3.13
N ASP A 237 -23.45 9.79 3.50
CA ASP A 237 -23.35 11.22 3.23
C ASP A 237 -22.75 11.48 1.83
N PRO A 238 -23.43 12.23 0.95
CA PRO A 238 -22.91 12.60 -0.36
C PRO A 238 -21.55 13.32 -0.32
N SER A 239 -21.24 14.05 0.74
CA SER A 239 -19.94 14.73 0.89
C SER A 239 -18.79 13.73 1.00
N VAL A 240 -18.97 12.64 1.77
CA VAL A 240 -18.00 11.55 1.87
C VAL A 240 -17.83 10.84 0.53
N GLN A 241 -18.93 10.62 -0.19
CA GLN A 241 -18.89 10.03 -1.53
C GLN A 241 -18.04 10.88 -2.49
N TRP A 242 -18.20 12.20 -2.50
CA TRP A 242 -17.41 13.08 -3.37
C TRP A 242 -15.92 13.08 -3.03
N VAL A 243 -15.57 13.08 -1.73
CA VAL A 243 -14.17 12.95 -1.30
C VAL A 243 -13.61 11.61 -1.76
N ALA A 244 -14.37 10.52 -1.62
CA ALA A 244 -13.95 9.19 -2.05
C ALA A 244 -13.76 9.11 -3.57
N ILE A 245 -14.66 9.68 -4.37
CA ILE A 245 -14.55 9.75 -5.83
C ILE A 245 -13.26 10.46 -6.24
N VAL A 246 -13.01 11.65 -5.68
CA VAL A 246 -11.79 12.41 -5.98
C VAL A 246 -10.55 11.66 -5.51
N GLY A 247 -10.59 11.09 -4.31
CA GLY A 247 -9.50 10.30 -3.75
C GLY A 247 -9.15 9.07 -4.59
N MET A 248 -10.16 8.33 -5.05
CA MET A 248 -10.00 7.17 -5.94
C MET A 248 -9.44 7.57 -7.31
N LEU A 249 -9.90 8.69 -7.88
CA LEU A 249 -9.37 9.21 -9.14
C LEU A 249 -7.89 9.62 -9.02
N LEU A 250 -7.50 10.21 -7.90
CA LEU A 250 -6.11 10.55 -7.63
C LEU A 250 -5.27 9.29 -7.41
N ALA A 251 -5.71 8.38 -6.54
CA ALA A 251 -4.98 7.16 -6.19
C ALA A 251 -4.82 6.20 -7.39
N GLY A 252 -5.84 6.11 -8.25
CA GLY A 252 -5.83 5.26 -9.45
C GLY A 252 -5.11 5.88 -10.64
N SER A 253 -4.71 7.16 -10.58
CA SER A 253 -3.96 7.81 -11.65
C SER A 253 -2.49 7.36 -11.66
N SER A 254 -1.80 7.56 -12.79
CA SER A 254 -0.39 7.15 -12.88
C SER A 254 0.49 8.00 -11.95
N MET A 255 1.48 7.37 -11.30
CA MET A 255 2.44 8.05 -10.42
C MET A 255 3.13 9.24 -11.10
N VAL A 256 3.30 9.16 -12.41
CA VAL A 256 3.93 10.19 -13.24
C VAL A 256 3.04 11.41 -13.38
N THR A 257 1.75 11.17 -13.58
CA THR A 257 0.74 12.22 -13.59
C THR A 257 0.71 12.94 -12.25
N LEU A 258 0.66 12.18 -11.16
CA LEU A 258 0.70 12.72 -9.80
C LEU A 258 1.98 13.52 -9.55
N TRP A 259 3.13 13.01 -9.99
CA TRP A 259 4.40 13.73 -9.88
C TRP A 259 4.41 15.04 -10.68
N HIS A 260 3.88 15.04 -11.91
CA HIS A 260 3.76 16.26 -12.72
C HIS A 260 2.83 17.29 -12.07
N LEU A 261 1.75 16.83 -11.45
CA LEU A 261 0.82 17.67 -10.71
C LEU A 261 1.51 18.35 -9.52
N VAL A 262 2.26 17.58 -8.72
CA VAL A 262 2.95 18.10 -7.53
C VAL A 262 4.08 19.08 -7.88
N VAL A 263 4.83 18.82 -8.96
CA VAL A 263 5.93 19.72 -9.40
C VAL A 263 5.40 20.91 -10.21
N GLY A 264 4.08 20.99 -10.47
CA GLY A 264 3.48 22.08 -11.22
C GLY A 264 3.88 22.09 -12.71
N ARG A 265 4.13 20.92 -13.29
CA ARG A 265 4.51 20.80 -14.70
C ARG A 265 3.27 20.86 -15.58
N GLY A 266 3.30 21.77 -16.57
CA GLY A 266 2.23 21.89 -17.57
C GLY A 266 2.11 20.66 -18.48
N GLY A 267 1.02 20.62 -19.26
CA GLY A 267 0.83 19.60 -20.30
C GLY A 267 0.18 18.29 -19.83
N LEU A 268 -0.45 18.25 -18.65
CA LEU A 268 -1.22 17.08 -18.19
C LEU A 268 -2.28 16.65 -19.22
N HIS A 269 -2.98 17.61 -19.84
CA HIS A 269 -3.98 17.34 -20.89
C HIS A 269 -3.41 16.70 -22.16
N ARG A 270 -2.09 16.73 -22.37
CA ARG A 270 -1.43 16.09 -23.52
C ARG A 270 -1.00 14.66 -23.23
N GLN A 271 -1.13 14.20 -21.98
CA GLN A 271 -0.78 12.83 -21.63
C GLN A 271 -1.91 11.90 -22.08
N THR A 272 -1.63 11.10 -23.10
CA THR A 272 -2.61 10.13 -23.62
C THR A 272 -3.09 9.18 -22.53
N GLY A 273 -2.22 8.77 -21.60
CA GLY A 273 -2.59 7.92 -20.47
C GLY A 273 -3.64 8.56 -19.54
N LEU A 274 -3.46 9.83 -19.17
CA LEU A 274 -4.44 10.55 -18.35
C LEU A 274 -5.76 10.75 -19.11
N ALA A 275 -5.70 11.12 -20.39
CA ALA A 275 -6.89 11.31 -21.21
C ALA A 275 -7.70 10.01 -21.36
N MET A 276 -7.03 8.87 -21.60
CA MET A 276 -7.67 7.55 -21.65
C MET A 276 -8.26 7.16 -20.28
N TYR A 277 -7.51 7.36 -19.20
CA TYR A 277 -7.97 7.06 -17.84
C TYR A 277 -9.26 7.82 -17.49
N LEU A 278 -9.28 9.13 -17.69
CA LEU A 278 -10.47 9.96 -17.46
C LEU A 278 -11.59 9.62 -18.43
N GLY A 279 -11.26 9.39 -19.71
CA GLY A 279 -12.23 8.98 -20.73
C GLY A 279 -12.93 7.67 -20.38
N LEU A 280 -12.20 6.69 -19.85
CA LEU A 280 -12.76 5.41 -19.40
C LEU A 280 -13.72 5.60 -18.22
N HIS A 281 -13.37 6.44 -17.23
CA HIS A 281 -14.26 6.74 -16.10
C HIS A 281 -15.54 7.43 -16.56
N VAL A 282 -15.42 8.47 -17.39
CA VAL A 282 -16.59 9.20 -17.92
C VAL A 282 -17.47 8.26 -18.74
N THR A 283 -16.88 7.48 -19.65
CA THR A 283 -17.62 6.52 -20.48
C THR A 283 -18.30 5.45 -19.62
N GLY A 284 -17.60 4.91 -18.62
CA GLY A 284 -18.16 3.94 -17.68
C GLY A 284 -19.34 4.49 -16.89
N VAL A 285 -19.23 5.71 -16.37
CA VAL A 285 -20.33 6.40 -15.68
C VAL A 285 -21.52 6.63 -16.62
N LEU A 286 -21.28 7.10 -17.85
CA LEU A 286 -22.34 7.31 -18.84
C LEU A 286 -23.05 6.00 -19.18
N LEU A 287 -22.31 4.92 -19.44
CA LEU A 287 -22.89 3.59 -19.70
C LEU A 287 -23.72 3.10 -18.52
N LEU A 288 -23.22 3.26 -17.29
CA LEU A 288 -23.93 2.84 -16.08
C LEU A 288 -25.22 3.64 -15.87
N VAL A 289 -25.20 4.95 -16.12
CA VAL A 289 -26.40 5.80 -16.08
C VAL A 289 -27.39 5.38 -17.17
N LEU A 290 -26.94 5.17 -18.42
CA LEU A 290 -27.81 4.74 -19.52
C LEU A 290 -28.48 3.39 -19.23
N LEU A 291 -27.72 2.42 -18.72
CA LEU A 291 -28.22 1.08 -18.38
C LEU A 291 -29.15 1.09 -17.16
N SER A 292 -28.90 1.95 -16.16
CA SER A 292 -29.71 2.02 -14.93
C SER A 292 -30.99 2.84 -15.08
N THR A 293 -30.99 3.85 -15.95
CA THR A 293 -32.16 4.72 -16.16
C THR A 293 -33.15 4.17 -17.19
N GLY A 294 -32.83 3.04 -17.84
CA GLY A 294 -33.73 2.41 -18.82
C GLY A 294 -34.02 3.32 -20.03
N ILE A 295 -33.11 4.22 -20.37
CA ILE A 295 -33.25 5.07 -21.57
C ILE A 295 -33.25 4.12 -22.77
N ASP A 296 -34.44 3.95 -23.34
CA ASP A 296 -34.65 3.15 -24.54
C ASP A 296 -33.95 3.87 -25.70
N LEU A 297 -32.72 3.45 -26.02
CA LEU A 297 -31.90 4.02 -27.09
C LEU A 297 -32.50 3.78 -28.50
N ALA A 298 -33.70 3.18 -28.56
CA ALA A 298 -34.43 2.84 -29.77
C ALA A 298 -35.68 3.71 -30.05
N ALA A 299 -35.92 4.77 -29.26
CA ALA A 299 -37.00 5.76 -29.49
C ALA A 299 -36.44 7.10 -29.98
#